data_AF-A0A067L462-F1
#
_entry.id   AF-A0A067L462-F1
#
_cell.length_a   1.000
_cell.length_b   1.000
_cell.length_c   1.000
_cell.angle_alpha   90.00
_cell.angle_beta   90.00
_cell.angle_gamma   90.00
#
_symmetry.space_group_name_H-M   'P 1'
#
loop_
_entity.id
_entity.type
_entity.pdbx_description
1 polymer ?
#
loop_
_entity_poly.entity_id
_entity_poly.type
_entity_poly.pdbx_seq_one_letter_code
_entity_poly.pdbx_strand_id
1 'polypeptide(L)'
;MGNCWGSPPANTTTATPNTTGQISSGISHTTSNAASSRSSNTVSSRSSNTASHGSNVSGNSQFSVVSGDEALPNGQILPIPNLRIFSFAELKAATRNFRPDTVLGEGGFGKVFKGWLDERSTGKSGSGNVIAVKKLNSESFQGFEEWQSEVNFLGRLSHPNLVRLIGYCWEDKELLLVYEFMQKGSLENHLFGRGSTVQPLPWEIRLKIAIGAARGLSFLHTSDKQVIYRDFKASNILLDGSYTAKISDFGLAKLGPSASQSHVTTRVMGTYGYAAPEYVATGHLYVKSDVYGFGVVLVEILTGLRALDTNRPSGRHNLVDWIKPFLYDKRKLKNIMDSRLEGKYPSKAAFRIAQLAINCIESEPKNRPSMKEVVETLERIEANNERPREPRVRSNRPTIHHHGQQTLQHRSPLHPRQDAHRAYQQASLVR
;
A
#
# COMPACT_ATOMS: atom_id res chain seq x y z
N MET A 1 -34.13 -29.42 18.29
CA MET A 1 -34.23 -30.76 17.67
C MET A 1 -33.11 -30.81 16.64
N GLY A 2 -31.96 -31.46 16.79
CA GLY A 2 -31.63 -32.69 17.51
C GLY A 2 -31.08 -33.67 16.48
N ASN A 3 -29.75 -33.79 16.36
CA ASN A 3 -29.04 -35.06 16.19
C ASN A 3 -27.52 -34.86 16.14
N CYS A 4 -26.85 -35.59 17.03
CA CYS A 4 -25.43 -35.64 17.32
C CYS A 4 -24.90 -37.03 16.96
N TRP A 5 -23.71 -37.16 16.35
CA TRP A 5 -22.84 -38.36 16.34
C TRP A 5 -21.40 -37.82 16.22
N GLY A 6 -20.35 -38.19 16.96
CA GLY A 6 -20.07 -39.30 17.87
C GLY A 6 -18.65 -39.83 17.57
N SER A 7 -17.68 -39.59 18.44
CA SER A 7 -16.38 -40.32 18.54
C SER A 7 -16.51 -41.38 19.68
N PRO A 8 -15.50 -42.23 20.06
CA PRO A 8 -14.20 -42.69 19.52
C PRO A 8 -14.11 -44.27 19.60
N PRO A 9 -12.98 -45.03 19.81
CA PRO A 9 -11.94 -44.90 20.87
C PRO A 9 -10.46 -45.21 20.45
N ALA A 10 -9.56 -45.02 21.42
CA ALA A 10 -8.10 -45.19 21.39
C ALA A 10 -7.62 -46.54 22.00
N ASN A 11 -6.36 -46.92 21.71
CA ASN A 11 -5.39 -47.70 22.53
C ASN A 11 -4.21 -48.18 21.64
N THR A 12 -2.93 -48.34 22.00
CA THR A 12 -1.98 -47.87 23.04
C THR A 12 -0.57 -48.32 22.59
N THR A 13 0.51 -47.67 23.08
CA THR A 13 1.92 -48.17 23.25
C THR A 13 2.76 -48.55 22.01
N THR A 14 3.96 -48.00 21.75
CA THR A 14 5.21 -48.17 22.53
C THR A 14 6.37 -47.32 21.95
N ALA A 15 7.36 -47.03 22.81
CA ALA A 15 8.80 -46.88 22.57
C ALA A 15 9.41 -45.58 21.99
N THR A 16 10.15 -44.89 22.87
CA THR A 16 11.32 -44.03 22.59
C THR A 16 12.47 -44.79 21.91
N PRO A 17 13.40 -44.10 21.24
CA PRO A 17 14.74 -44.04 21.82
C PRO A 17 15.46 -42.68 21.69
N ASN A 18 16.19 -42.33 22.75
CA ASN A 18 17.37 -41.47 22.73
C ASN A 18 18.54 -42.25 22.09
N THR A 19 19.31 -41.63 21.19
CA THR A 19 20.72 -42.00 21.03
C THR A 19 21.57 -40.81 20.59
N THR A 20 22.48 -40.50 21.50
CA THR A 20 23.81 -39.88 21.43
C THR A 20 24.54 -40.01 20.08
N GLY A 21 25.16 -38.90 19.65
CA GLY A 21 26.21 -38.88 18.63
C GLY A 21 27.25 -37.83 18.98
N GLN A 22 28.26 -38.21 19.77
CA GLN A 22 29.50 -37.47 19.97
C GLN A 22 30.37 -37.55 18.72
N ILE A 23 30.98 -36.43 18.32
CA ILE A 23 32.32 -36.43 17.71
C ILE A 23 33.15 -35.33 18.39
N SER A 24 34.10 -35.75 19.23
CA SER A 24 35.27 -34.98 19.68
C SER A 24 36.16 -34.65 18.47
N SER A 25 36.88 -33.53 18.41
CA SER A 25 38.12 -33.29 19.17
C SER A 25 38.78 -32.02 18.61
N GLY A 26 39.60 -31.32 19.41
CA GLY A 26 40.47 -30.26 18.89
C GLY A 26 40.78 -29.11 19.85
N ILE A 27 41.51 -29.40 20.93
CA ILE A 27 42.06 -28.48 21.92
C ILE A 27 42.90 -27.36 21.27
N SER A 28 42.84 -26.13 21.79
CA SER A 28 44.01 -25.26 22.06
C SER A 28 43.62 -24.04 22.90
N HIS A 29 43.88 -24.12 24.21
CA HIS A 29 44.05 -22.96 25.07
C HIS A 29 45.48 -22.43 24.93
N THR A 30 45.65 -21.14 24.71
CA THR A 30 46.86 -20.40 25.06
C THR A 30 46.50 -19.14 25.82
N THR A 31 46.85 -19.15 27.10
CA THR A 31 46.94 -17.99 27.98
C THR A 31 48.26 -17.26 27.75
N SER A 32 48.23 -15.93 27.68
CA SER A 32 49.37 -15.10 28.09
C SER A 32 48.88 -13.76 28.66
N ASN A 33 49.50 -13.40 29.78
CA ASN A 33 49.25 -12.26 30.64
C ASN A 33 49.99 -10.97 30.18
N ALA A 34 49.60 -9.86 30.83
CA ALA A 34 50.31 -8.58 31.01
C ALA A 34 50.20 -7.58 29.84
N ALA A 35 50.11 -6.25 30.02
CA ALA A 35 50.30 -5.38 31.17
C ALA A 35 49.48 -4.07 31.03
N SER A 36 49.33 -3.39 32.16
CA SER A 36 48.75 -2.07 32.37
C SER A 36 49.45 -0.90 31.65
N SER A 37 48.68 0.10 31.23
CA SER A 37 49.09 1.50 31.35
C SER A 37 47.88 2.41 31.62
N ARG A 38 48.01 3.20 32.69
CA ARG A 38 47.11 4.26 33.15
C ARG A 38 47.33 5.51 32.31
N SER A 39 46.27 6.27 32.04
CA SER A 39 46.37 7.72 31.88
C SER A 39 45.10 8.37 32.44
N SER A 40 45.28 9.02 33.57
CA SER A 40 44.35 9.94 34.23
C SER A 40 44.09 11.18 33.38
N ASN A 41 42.85 11.68 33.39
CA ASN A 41 42.65 13.13 33.53
C ASN A 41 41.29 13.43 34.19
N THR A 42 41.43 13.98 35.38
CA THR A 42 40.42 14.53 36.27
C THR A 42 40.11 15.96 35.82
N VAL A 43 38.84 16.34 35.68
CA VAL A 43 38.39 17.71 35.96
C VAL A 43 37.06 17.64 36.69
N SER A 44 37.09 18.18 37.90
CA SER A 44 35.99 18.30 38.84
C SER A 44 35.30 19.66 38.69
N SER A 45 33.99 19.72 38.85
CA SER A 45 33.33 20.85 39.52
C SER A 45 31.91 20.50 40.01
N ARG A 46 31.86 20.35 41.34
CA ARG A 46 30.88 20.83 42.33
C ARG A 46 29.36 20.73 42.07
N SER A 47 28.77 19.98 42.98
CA SER A 47 27.38 19.80 43.38
C SER A 47 26.67 21.08 43.84
N SER A 48 25.36 21.13 43.66
CA SER A 48 24.44 21.73 44.64
C SER A 48 23.14 20.92 44.69
N ASN A 49 22.88 20.35 45.88
CA ASN A 49 21.62 19.74 46.26
C ASN A 49 20.60 20.84 46.58
N THR A 50 19.40 20.76 46.02
CA THR A 50 18.21 21.39 46.60
C THR A 50 17.04 20.40 46.55
N ALA A 51 16.36 20.30 47.68
CA ALA A 51 15.33 19.32 48.00
C ALA A 51 14.04 19.53 47.20
N SER A 52 13.43 18.44 46.73
CA SER A 52 12.09 18.45 46.16
C SER A 52 11.04 18.24 47.26
N HIS A 53 10.34 19.33 47.60
CA HIS A 53 8.99 19.26 48.17
C HIS A 53 7.97 19.17 47.05
N GLY A 54 6.95 18.34 47.26
CA GLY A 54 5.88 18.10 46.30
C GLY A 54 4.93 19.29 46.16
N SER A 55 4.31 19.37 44.99
CA SER A 55 3.04 20.07 44.82
C SER A 55 2.35 19.55 43.55
N ASN A 56 1.16 18.99 43.76
CA ASN A 56 0.14 18.78 42.73
C ASN A 56 -0.11 20.09 41.97
N VAL A 57 -0.04 20.05 40.64
CA VAL A 57 -0.62 21.10 39.79
C VAL A 57 -1.44 20.46 38.70
N SER A 58 -2.76 20.53 38.89
CA SER A 58 -3.76 20.38 37.85
C SER A 58 -3.54 21.45 36.78
N GLY A 59 -3.08 21.05 35.60
CA GLY A 59 -2.89 21.94 34.46
C GLY A 59 -4.01 21.77 33.44
N ASN A 60 -5.05 22.59 33.56
CA ASN A 60 -6.01 22.87 32.48
C ASN A 60 -5.23 23.47 31.30
N SER A 61 -4.97 22.70 30.24
CA SER A 61 -4.53 23.27 28.97
C SER A 61 -5.74 23.74 28.17
N GLN A 62 -5.86 25.06 28.03
CA GLN A 62 -6.86 25.70 27.17
C GLN A 62 -6.63 25.29 25.71
N PHE A 63 -7.72 24.80 25.10
CA PHE A 63 -7.82 24.39 23.71
C PHE A 63 -7.92 25.63 22.81
N SER A 64 -6.88 25.90 22.01
CA SER A 64 -7.00 26.80 20.86
C SER A 64 -7.50 25.99 19.66
N VAL A 65 -8.80 26.14 19.38
CA VAL A 65 -9.43 25.56 18.19
C VAL A 65 -8.90 26.33 16.98
N VAL A 66 -7.94 25.76 16.24
CA VAL A 66 -7.76 26.17 14.86
C VAL A 66 -8.91 25.54 14.08
N SER A 67 -10.02 26.27 14.01
CA SER A 67 -11.10 25.98 13.06
C SER A 67 -10.58 26.37 11.69
N GLY A 68 -10.02 25.39 10.99
CA GLY A 68 -9.50 25.53 9.64
C GLY A 68 -9.15 24.16 9.12
N ASP A 69 -10.13 23.50 8.51
CA ASP A 69 -9.94 22.30 7.70
C ASP A 69 -9.30 22.72 6.36
N GLU A 70 -8.18 23.44 6.44
CA GLU A 70 -7.30 23.69 5.31
C GLU A 70 -6.61 22.36 5.05
N ALA A 71 -7.13 21.60 4.08
CA ALA A 71 -6.57 20.34 3.66
C ALA A 71 -5.15 20.58 3.14
N LEU A 72 -4.14 20.45 4.01
CA LEU A 72 -2.74 20.54 3.63
C LEU A 72 -2.45 19.41 2.63
N PRO A 73 -2.22 19.72 1.35
CA PRO A 73 -2.15 18.70 0.31
C PRO A 73 -0.94 17.76 0.47
N ASN A 74 0.09 18.23 1.19
CA ASN A 74 1.37 17.53 1.34
C ASN A 74 1.54 16.82 2.69
N GLY A 75 0.56 16.96 3.60
CA GLY A 75 0.66 16.48 4.98
C GLY A 75 1.76 17.15 5.81
N GLN A 76 1.84 16.80 7.08
CA GLN A 76 2.84 17.31 8.03
C GLN A 76 3.13 16.30 9.14
N ILE A 77 4.34 16.40 9.71
CA ILE A 77 4.74 15.65 10.91
C ILE A 77 4.71 16.60 12.10
N LEU A 78 3.83 16.33 13.06
CA LEU A 78 3.69 17.12 14.27
C LEU A 78 4.87 16.87 15.21
N PRO A 79 5.38 17.92 15.89
CA PRO A 79 6.47 17.77 16.86
C PRO A 79 6.03 16.91 18.07
N ILE A 80 4.76 17.04 18.47
CA ILE A 80 4.15 16.34 19.62
C ILE A 80 2.82 15.72 19.15
N PRO A 81 2.48 14.50 19.58
CA PRO A 81 1.17 13.93 19.32
C PRO A 81 0.04 14.81 19.86
N ASN A 82 -0.91 15.19 19.00
CA ASN A 82 -2.13 15.90 19.43
C ASN A 82 -3.28 14.91 19.60
N LEU A 83 -3.15 14.01 20.58
CA LEU A 83 -4.08 12.92 20.82
C LEU A 83 -4.90 13.15 22.08
N ARG A 84 -6.21 12.91 22.00
CA ARG A 84 -7.08 12.92 23.17
C ARG A 84 -6.88 11.65 23.99
N ILE A 85 -6.73 11.80 25.30
CA ILE A 85 -6.80 10.67 26.23
C ILE A 85 -8.27 10.45 26.58
N PHE A 86 -8.77 9.25 26.27
CA PHE A 86 -10.13 8.82 26.58
C PHE A 86 -10.12 7.90 27.80
N SER A 87 -11.19 7.96 28.60
CA SER A 87 -11.41 6.94 29.63
C SER A 87 -12.03 5.68 29.04
N PHE A 88 -11.80 4.54 29.67
CA PHE A 88 -12.42 3.27 29.28
C PHE A 88 -13.94 3.35 29.41
N ALA A 89 -14.44 4.00 30.47
CA ALA A 89 -15.87 4.22 30.67
C ALA A 89 -16.51 5.01 29.52
N GLU A 90 -15.82 6.05 29.03
CA GLU A 90 -16.28 6.83 27.87
C GLU A 90 -16.35 5.98 26.60
N LEU A 91 -15.30 5.23 26.27
CA LEU A 91 -15.27 4.39 25.06
C LEU A 91 -16.25 3.21 25.16
N LYS A 92 -16.44 2.66 26.37
CA LYS A 92 -17.46 1.67 26.65
C LYS A 92 -18.85 2.23 26.40
N ALA A 93 -19.15 3.46 26.84
CA ALA A 93 -20.42 4.11 26.54
C ALA A 93 -20.60 4.37 25.03
N ALA A 94 -19.57 4.93 24.37
CA ALA A 94 -19.59 5.27 22.95
C ALA A 94 -19.83 4.05 22.03
N THR A 95 -19.32 2.88 22.42
CA THR A 95 -19.47 1.60 21.70
C THR A 95 -20.65 0.76 22.19
N ARG A 96 -21.51 1.32 23.06
CA ARG A 96 -22.64 0.62 23.69
C ARG A 96 -22.23 -0.67 24.39
N ASN A 97 -21.13 -0.63 25.14
CA ASN A 97 -20.48 -1.75 25.80
C ASN A 97 -19.88 -2.77 24.82
N PHE A 98 -19.19 -2.30 23.79
CA PHE A 98 -18.51 -3.13 22.78
C PHE A 98 -19.43 -4.20 22.17
N ARG A 99 -20.68 -3.82 21.85
CA ARG A 99 -21.67 -4.81 21.38
C ARG A 99 -21.21 -5.48 20.07
N PRO A 100 -21.42 -6.80 19.92
CA PRO A 100 -21.02 -7.52 18.72
C PRO A 100 -21.59 -6.96 17.40
N ASP A 101 -22.79 -6.37 17.43
CA ASP A 101 -23.43 -5.77 16.24
C ASP A 101 -22.75 -4.47 15.77
N THR A 102 -21.82 -3.92 16.55
CA THR A 102 -21.02 -2.74 16.20
C THR A 102 -19.64 -3.09 15.67
N VAL A 103 -19.29 -4.38 15.59
CA VAL A 103 -17.97 -4.81 15.10
C VAL A 103 -17.83 -4.47 13.62
N LEU A 104 -16.76 -3.73 13.31
CA LEU A 104 -16.37 -3.35 11.95
C LEU A 104 -15.35 -4.32 11.35
N GLY A 105 -14.56 -4.97 12.21
CA GLY A 105 -13.55 -5.94 11.80
C GLY A 105 -12.83 -6.57 13.01
N GLU A 106 -12.20 -7.71 12.78
CA GLU A 106 -11.41 -8.46 13.76
C GLU A 106 -10.18 -9.03 13.05
N GLY A 107 -9.02 -8.95 13.71
CA GLY A 107 -7.77 -9.51 13.19
C GLY A 107 -6.74 -9.74 14.31
N GLY A 108 -5.50 -10.04 13.92
CA GLY A 108 -4.41 -10.28 14.89
C GLY A 108 -4.14 -9.12 15.86
N PHE A 109 -4.57 -7.91 15.47
CA PHE A 109 -4.41 -6.65 16.19
C PHE A 109 -5.58 -6.30 17.12
N GLY A 110 -6.56 -7.20 17.26
CA GLY A 110 -7.75 -7.00 18.09
C GLY A 110 -9.04 -6.73 17.30
N LYS A 111 -10.04 -6.17 17.99
CA LYS A 111 -11.40 -5.92 17.46
C LYS A 111 -11.64 -4.44 17.26
N VAL A 112 -12.26 -4.06 16.15
CA VAL A 112 -12.65 -2.68 15.86
C VAL A 112 -14.15 -2.54 15.97
N PHE A 113 -14.61 -1.57 16.78
CA PHE A 113 -16.00 -1.29 17.04
C PHE A 113 -16.39 0.08 16.50
N LYS A 114 -17.61 0.22 15.99
CA LYS A 114 -18.22 1.51 15.69
C LYS A 114 -18.70 2.17 16.97
N GLY A 115 -18.36 3.44 17.16
CA GLY A 115 -18.80 4.24 18.30
C GLY A 115 -19.36 5.59 17.90
N TRP A 116 -20.05 6.23 18.85
CA TRP A 116 -20.56 7.59 18.72
C TRP A 116 -20.11 8.40 19.94
N LEU A 117 -19.36 9.47 19.71
CA LEU A 117 -18.99 10.41 20.76
C LEU A 117 -20.08 11.47 20.90
N ASP A 118 -20.62 11.62 22.10
CA ASP A 118 -21.53 12.69 22.45
C ASP A 118 -20.75 14.01 22.59
N GLU A 119 -21.00 14.95 21.69
CA GLU A 119 -20.41 16.30 21.71
C GLU A 119 -21.05 17.22 22.77
N ARG A 120 -21.24 16.72 24.00
CA ARG A 120 -21.72 17.58 25.10
C ARG A 120 -20.66 18.61 25.55
N SER A 121 -19.39 18.42 25.16
CA SER A 121 -18.26 19.27 25.54
C SER A 121 -17.95 20.41 24.56
N THR A 122 -18.59 20.46 23.38
CA THR A 122 -18.28 21.44 22.30
C THR A 122 -19.46 22.36 21.95
N GLY A 123 -20.58 22.29 22.67
CA GLY A 123 -21.70 23.23 22.54
C GLY A 123 -22.51 23.14 21.23
N LYS A 124 -22.23 22.16 20.36
CA LYS A 124 -22.99 21.93 19.11
C LYS A 124 -23.93 20.73 19.29
N SER A 125 -25.20 21.02 19.57
CA SER A 125 -26.26 20.00 19.53
C SER A 125 -26.51 19.55 18.10
N GLY A 126 -26.41 18.25 17.83
CA GLY A 126 -27.15 17.65 16.71
C GLY A 126 -26.56 16.43 16.01
N SER A 127 -25.26 16.13 16.10
CA SER A 127 -24.72 14.94 15.44
C SER A 127 -23.49 14.42 16.18
N GLY A 128 -23.63 13.33 16.92
CA GLY A 128 -22.49 12.68 17.58
C GLY A 128 -21.43 12.29 16.55
N ASN A 129 -20.16 12.53 16.87
CA ASN A 129 -19.06 12.23 15.96
C ASN A 129 -18.86 10.70 15.90
N VAL A 130 -19.00 10.11 14.71
CA VAL A 130 -18.87 8.66 14.51
C VAL A 130 -17.40 8.30 14.50
N ILE A 131 -17.01 7.35 15.35
CA ILE A 131 -15.62 6.91 15.53
C ILE A 131 -15.47 5.41 15.30
N ALA A 132 -14.23 4.99 15.05
CA ALA A 132 -13.82 3.60 15.12
C ALA A 132 -12.93 3.39 16.34
N VAL A 133 -13.29 2.44 17.21
CA VAL A 133 -12.55 2.11 18.43
C VAL A 133 -11.91 0.74 18.26
N LYS A 134 -10.58 0.70 18.12
CA LYS A 134 -9.80 -0.55 18.10
C LYS A 134 -9.44 -0.93 19.52
N LYS A 135 -9.98 -2.04 20.01
CA LYS A 135 -9.61 -2.67 21.28
C LYS A 135 -8.55 -3.72 21.01
N LEU A 136 -7.31 -3.47 21.45
CA LEU A 136 -6.20 -4.40 21.24
C LEU A 136 -6.27 -5.57 22.21
N ASN A 137 -5.63 -6.68 21.83
CA ASN A 137 -5.48 -7.81 22.73
C ASN A 137 -4.38 -7.50 23.76
N SER A 138 -4.78 -7.18 24.99
CA SER A 138 -3.88 -6.79 26.08
C SER A 138 -3.02 -7.92 26.63
N GLU A 139 -3.36 -9.18 26.32
CA GLU A 139 -2.64 -10.35 26.84
C GLU A 139 -1.44 -10.75 25.98
N SER A 140 -1.25 -10.12 24.81
CA SER A 140 -0.10 -10.38 23.94
C SER A 140 0.96 -9.29 24.07
N PHE A 141 2.23 -9.68 24.20
CA PHE A 141 3.37 -8.74 24.19
C PHE A 141 3.41 -7.90 22.90
N GLN A 142 2.93 -8.49 21.81
CA GLN A 142 2.78 -7.86 20.51
C GLN A 142 1.75 -6.72 20.52
N GLY A 143 0.63 -6.84 21.25
CA GLY A 143 -0.40 -5.81 21.31
C GLY A 143 0.09 -4.49 21.91
N PHE A 144 0.98 -4.54 22.91
CA PHE A 144 1.58 -3.32 23.48
C PHE A 144 2.56 -2.64 22.51
N GLU A 145 3.45 -3.41 21.87
CA GLU A 145 4.38 -2.87 20.85
C GLU A 145 3.61 -2.20 19.70
N GLU A 146 2.52 -2.82 19.25
CA GLU A 146 1.66 -2.29 18.19
C GLU A 146 0.95 -1.01 18.63
N TRP A 147 0.36 -1.00 19.83
CA TRP A 147 -0.27 0.20 20.38
C TRP A 147 0.73 1.36 20.47
N GLN A 148 1.92 1.10 21.01
CA GLN A 148 2.96 2.11 21.15
C GLN A 148 3.44 2.62 19.78
N SER A 149 3.60 1.71 18.81
CA SER A 149 3.93 2.06 17.43
C SER A 149 2.87 2.99 16.83
N GLU A 150 1.60 2.63 16.92
CA GLU A 150 0.50 3.44 16.38
C GLU A 150 0.42 4.82 17.03
N VAL A 151 0.53 4.92 18.35
CA VAL A 151 0.54 6.22 19.06
C VAL A 151 1.74 7.07 18.63
N ASN A 152 2.92 6.48 18.46
CA ASN A 152 4.13 7.21 18.10
C ASN A 152 4.12 7.69 16.64
N PHE A 153 3.65 6.86 15.71
CA PHE A 153 3.55 7.22 14.29
C PHE A 153 2.30 8.04 14.01
N LEU A 154 1.11 7.47 14.13
CA LEU A 154 -0.14 8.17 13.77
C LEU A 154 -0.45 9.35 14.69
N GLY A 155 0.06 9.36 15.92
CA GLY A 155 -0.08 10.54 16.78
C GLY A 155 0.58 11.78 16.18
N ARG A 156 1.63 11.61 15.37
CA ARG A 156 2.40 12.72 14.79
C ARG A 156 2.17 12.90 13.29
N LEU A 157 1.62 11.92 12.59
CA LEU A 157 1.43 11.99 11.14
C LEU A 157 0.05 12.57 10.81
N SER A 158 0.02 13.65 10.02
CA SER A 158 -1.23 14.23 9.50
C SER A 158 -1.14 14.34 7.98
N HIS A 159 -1.95 13.56 7.26
CA HIS A 159 -1.96 13.56 5.80
C HIS A 159 -3.33 13.08 5.28
N PRO A 160 -3.88 13.65 4.19
CA PRO A 160 -5.22 13.31 3.69
C PRO A 160 -5.41 11.84 3.32
N ASN A 161 -4.32 11.13 3.00
CA ASN A 161 -4.32 9.69 2.68
C ASN A 161 -3.80 8.79 3.81
N LEU A 162 -3.77 9.28 5.05
CA LEU A 162 -3.53 8.47 6.25
C LEU A 162 -4.75 8.56 7.17
N VAL A 163 -5.12 7.45 7.80
CA VAL A 163 -6.24 7.46 8.76
C VAL A 163 -5.81 8.24 10.00
N ARG A 164 -6.64 9.20 10.41
CA ARG A 164 -6.38 10.04 11.57
C ARG A 164 -6.67 9.29 12.87
N LEU A 165 -5.64 9.17 13.71
CA LEU A 165 -5.77 8.78 15.09
C LEU A 165 -6.29 9.98 15.89
N ILE A 166 -7.48 9.86 16.47
CA ILE A 166 -8.14 10.89 17.30
C ILE A 166 -7.58 10.86 18.71
N GLY A 167 -7.30 9.66 19.23
CA GLY A 167 -6.84 9.49 20.59
C GLY A 167 -6.67 8.04 20.99
N TYR A 168 -6.44 7.82 22.27
CA TYR A 168 -6.21 6.50 22.84
C TYR A 168 -6.80 6.41 24.25
N CYS A 169 -6.97 5.17 24.71
CA CYS A 169 -7.24 4.85 26.10
C CYS A 169 -6.16 3.88 26.58
N TRP A 170 -5.61 4.17 27.75
CA TRP A 170 -4.72 3.28 28.50
C TRP A 170 -5.12 3.35 29.97
N GLU A 171 -6.00 2.44 30.37
CA GLU A 171 -6.51 2.33 31.76
C GLU A 171 -6.44 0.86 32.17
N ASP A 172 -5.85 0.56 33.33
CA ASP A 172 -5.58 -0.80 33.81
C ASP A 172 -4.83 -1.65 32.75
N LYS A 173 -5.50 -2.69 32.24
CA LYS A 173 -4.99 -3.57 31.16
C LYS A 173 -5.60 -3.23 29.81
N GLU A 174 -6.47 -2.23 29.72
CA GLU A 174 -7.25 -1.92 28.53
C GLU A 174 -6.49 -0.95 27.62
N LEU A 175 -6.08 -1.44 26.45
CA LEU A 175 -5.42 -0.67 25.39
C LEU A 175 -6.38 -0.45 24.23
N LEU A 176 -6.76 0.80 23.99
CA LEU A 176 -7.64 1.17 22.89
C LEU A 176 -7.10 2.34 22.09
N LEU A 177 -7.43 2.34 20.80
CA LEU A 177 -7.12 3.41 19.85
C LEU A 177 -8.43 3.90 19.22
N VAL A 178 -8.55 5.21 19.04
CA VAL A 178 -9.75 5.87 18.53
C VAL A 178 -9.41 6.57 17.22
N TYR A 179 -10.10 6.21 16.14
CA TYR A 179 -9.86 6.75 14.81
C TYR A 179 -11.12 7.42 14.25
N GLU A 180 -10.92 8.22 13.21
CA GLU A 180 -12.03 8.62 12.33
C GLU A 180 -12.72 7.39 11.73
N PHE A 181 -14.05 7.46 11.58
CA PHE A 181 -14.82 6.37 10.98
C PHE A 181 -14.77 6.43 9.45
N MET A 182 -14.36 5.32 8.82
CA MET A 182 -14.23 5.17 7.37
C MET A 182 -15.50 4.52 6.79
N GLN A 183 -16.39 5.33 6.21
CA GLN A 183 -17.77 4.94 5.90
C GLN A 183 -17.89 3.81 4.88
N LYS A 184 -16.89 3.65 4.01
CA LYS A 184 -16.91 2.61 2.97
C LYS A 184 -16.02 1.42 3.30
N GLY A 185 -15.42 1.36 4.49
CA GLY A 185 -14.60 0.22 4.91
C GLY A 185 -13.32 0.05 4.08
N SER A 186 -12.78 -1.16 4.03
CA SER A 186 -11.51 -1.47 3.35
C SER A 186 -11.68 -1.68 1.84
N LEU A 187 -10.64 -1.34 1.06
CA LEU A 187 -10.54 -1.65 -0.37
C LEU A 187 -10.71 -3.15 -0.64
N GLU A 188 -10.20 -4.01 0.25
CA GLU A 188 -10.40 -5.46 0.18
C GLU A 188 -11.89 -5.85 0.05
N ASN A 189 -12.77 -5.23 0.83
CA ASN A 189 -14.20 -5.51 0.79
C ASN A 189 -14.81 -5.14 -0.57
N HIS A 190 -14.32 -4.08 -1.21
CA HIS A 190 -14.78 -3.67 -2.54
C HIS A 190 -14.20 -4.52 -3.67
N LEU A 191 -12.97 -5.00 -3.52
CA LEU A 191 -12.32 -5.84 -4.54
C LEU A 191 -12.77 -7.29 -4.43
N PHE A 192 -12.98 -7.86 -3.24
CA PHE A 192 -13.20 -9.30 -3.07
C PHE A 192 -14.52 -9.65 -2.38
N GLY A 193 -15.28 -8.64 -1.94
CA GLY A 193 -16.60 -8.84 -1.36
C GLY A 193 -17.52 -9.60 -2.32
N ARG A 194 -18.31 -10.52 -1.75
CA ARG A 194 -19.30 -11.32 -2.47
C ARG A 194 -20.70 -10.86 -2.06
N GLY A 195 -21.63 -10.84 -3.03
CA GLY A 195 -23.04 -10.51 -2.81
C GLY A 195 -23.53 -9.41 -3.75
N SER A 196 -24.84 -9.39 -3.99
CA SER A 196 -25.52 -8.42 -4.87
C SER A 196 -25.47 -6.97 -4.34
N THR A 197 -25.09 -6.79 -3.09
CA THR A 197 -25.01 -5.49 -2.41
C THR A 197 -23.66 -4.79 -2.60
N VAL A 198 -22.61 -5.48 -3.01
CA VAL A 198 -21.28 -4.89 -3.24
C VAL A 198 -21.16 -4.45 -4.68
N GLN A 199 -21.35 -3.15 -4.93
CA GLN A 199 -21.13 -2.57 -6.25
C GLN A 199 -19.64 -2.60 -6.61
N PRO A 200 -19.24 -3.16 -7.77
CA PRO A 200 -17.86 -3.13 -8.21
C PRO A 200 -17.38 -1.69 -8.36
N LEU A 201 -16.13 -1.42 -7.94
CA LEU A 201 -15.53 -0.10 -8.13
C LEU A 201 -15.33 0.18 -9.63
N PRO A 202 -15.86 1.31 -10.16
CA PRO A 202 -15.53 1.78 -11.50
C PRO A 202 -14.03 2.03 -11.65
N TRP A 203 -13.56 2.04 -12.89
CA TRP A 203 -12.15 2.25 -13.22
C TRP A 203 -11.58 3.54 -12.62
N GLU A 204 -12.32 4.63 -12.71
CA GLU A 204 -11.92 5.96 -12.26
C GLU A 204 -11.72 5.97 -10.74
N ILE A 205 -12.61 5.31 -10.00
CA ILE A 205 -12.51 5.19 -8.53
C ILE A 205 -11.32 4.30 -8.15
N ARG A 206 -11.05 3.22 -8.89
CA ARG A 206 -9.86 2.39 -8.69
C ARG A 206 -8.57 3.18 -8.87
N LEU A 207 -8.49 4.01 -9.91
CA LEU A 207 -7.34 4.88 -10.18
C LEU A 207 -7.18 5.93 -9.08
N LYS A 208 -8.27 6.61 -8.68
CA LYS A 208 -8.27 7.56 -7.54
C LYS A 208 -7.73 6.92 -6.26
N ILE A 209 -8.17 5.69 -5.95
CA ILE A 209 -7.72 4.96 -4.77
C ILE A 209 -6.23 4.63 -4.85
N ALA A 210 -5.76 4.13 -6.00
CA ALA A 210 -4.34 3.83 -6.22
C ALA A 210 -3.46 5.08 -6.04
N ILE A 211 -3.88 6.23 -6.58
CA ILE A 211 -3.18 7.51 -6.43
C ILE A 211 -3.17 7.95 -4.97
N GLY A 212 -4.31 7.92 -4.29
CA GLY A 212 -4.40 8.31 -2.88
C GLY A 212 -3.51 7.45 -1.98
N ALA A 213 -3.56 6.12 -2.16
CA ALA A 213 -2.71 5.20 -1.42
C ALA A 213 -1.22 5.42 -1.72
N ALA A 214 -0.86 5.72 -2.99
CA ALA A 214 0.51 6.06 -3.37
C ALA A 214 0.99 7.36 -2.71
N ARG A 215 0.15 8.39 -2.64
CA ARG A 215 0.45 9.66 -1.97
C ARG A 215 0.70 9.45 -0.47
N GLY A 216 -0.17 8.70 0.19
CA GLY A 216 0.01 8.36 1.61
C GLY A 216 1.33 7.65 1.88
N LEU A 217 1.68 6.65 1.08
CA LEU A 217 2.93 5.90 1.23
C LEU A 217 4.15 6.75 0.84
N SER A 218 4.05 7.59 -0.19
CA SER A 218 5.09 8.55 -0.56
C SER A 218 5.41 9.49 0.59
N PHE A 219 4.38 10.05 1.24
CA PHE A 219 4.54 10.93 2.39
C PHE A 219 5.34 10.26 3.53
N LEU A 220 5.06 8.99 3.84
CA LEU A 220 5.81 8.23 4.84
C LEU A 220 7.29 8.09 4.47
N HIS A 221 7.56 7.76 3.20
CA HIS A 221 8.91 7.49 2.70
C HIS A 221 9.75 8.76 2.53
N THR A 222 9.14 9.90 2.25
CA THR A 222 9.84 11.18 2.06
C THR A 222 10.05 11.95 3.37
N SER A 223 9.54 11.45 4.49
CA SER A 223 9.84 12.02 5.81
C SER A 223 11.33 11.90 6.15
N ASP A 224 11.85 12.81 6.98
CA ASP A 224 13.25 12.76 7.44
C ASP A 224 13.63 11.43 8.10
N LYS A 225 12.64 10.77 8.72
CA LYS A 225 12.82 9.48 9.38
C LYS A 225 12.51 8.25 8.52
N GLN A 226 12.06 8.48 7.27
CA GLN A 226 11.70 7.46 6.28
C GLN A 226 10.89 6.31 6.87
N VAL A 227 9.65 6.58 7.28
CA VAL A 227 8.80 5.56 7.91
C VAL A 227 8.51 4.43 6.92
N ILE A 228 8.89 3.20 7.28
CA ILE A 228 8.59 1.96 6.55
C ILE A 228 7.31 1.36 7.15
N TYR A 229 6.28 1.21 6.34
CA TYR A 229 4.94 0.81 6.75
C TYR A 229 4.81 -0.71 6.99
N ARG A 230 5.47 -1.52 6.15
CA ARG A 230 5.72 -2.97 6.28
C ARG A 230 4.52 -3.90 6.07
N ASP A 231 3.28 -3.42 6.19
CA ASP A 231 2.06 -4.25 5.98
C ASP A 231 1.13 -3.68 4.90
N PHE A 232 1.69 -3.23 3.78
CA PHE A 232 0.92 -2.65 2.69
C PHE A 232 0.08 -3.70 1.95
N LYS A 233 -1.25 -3.63 2.12
CA LYS A 233 -2.23 -4.55 1.54
C LYS A 233 -3.62 -3.90 1.37
N ALA A 234 -4.49 -4.50 0.58
CA ALA A 234 -5.83 -3.96 0.32
C ALA A 234 -6.72 -3.83 1.57
N SER A 235 -6.55 -4.68 2.60
CA SER A 235 -7.35 -4.60 3.83
C SER A 235 -7.01 -3.38 4.69
N ASN A 236 -5.80 -2.82 4.52
CA ASN A 236 -5.30 -1.68 5.29
C ASN A 236 -5.45 -0.34 4.52
N ILE A 237 -6.12 -0.36 3.37
CA ILE A 237 -6.53 0.84 2.64
C ILE A 237 -8.02 1.04 2.91
N LEU A 238 -8.35 1.99 3.78
CA LEU A 238 -9.73 2.33 4.11
C LEU A 238 -10.25 3.47 3.24
N LEU A 239 -11.57 3.50 3.03
CA LEU A 239 -12.24 4.43 2.13
C LEU A 239 -13.27 5.26 2.89
N ASP A 240 -13.20 6.58 2.72
CA ASP A 240 -14.18 7.49 3.30
C ASP A 240 -15.46 7.56 2.44
N GLY A 241 -16.42 8.40 2.82
CA GLY A 241 -17.67 8.61 2.09
C GLY A 241 -17.48 9.01 0.61
N SER A 242 -16.34 9.60 0.26
CA SER A 242 -15.98 10.08 -1.08
C SER A 242 -15.05 9.14 -1.85
N TYR A 243 -14.80 7.92 -1.33
CA TYR A 243 -13.80 6.98 -1.84
C TYR A 243 -12.37 7.53 -1.81
N THR A 244 -12.06 8.48 -0.92
CA THR A 244 -10.67 8.87 -0.68
C THR A 244 -9.99 7.76 0.12
N ALA A 245 -8.86 7.28 -0.40
CA ALA A 245 -8.08 6.21 0.20
C ALA A 245 -7.25 6.73 1.37
N LYS A 246 -7.30 6.04 2.50
CA LYS A 246 -6.50 6.31 3.69
C LYS A 246 -5.82 5.05 4.19
N ILE A 247 -4.51 5.08 4.38
CA ILE A 247 -3.74 3.97 4.95
C ILE A 247 -4.02 3.91 6.45
N SER A 248 -4.39 2.72 6.95
CA SER A 248 -4.67 2.45 8.37
C SER A 248 -3.61 1.53 8.99
N ASP A 249 -3.76 1.14 10.26
CA ASP A 249 -3.02 0.04 10.90
C ASP A 249 -1.49 0.14 10.85
N PHE A 250 -0.94 1.03 11.69
CA PHE A 250 0.50 1.31 11.74
C PHE A 250 1.25 0.44 12.77
N GLY A 251 0.61 -0.61 13.29
CA GLY A 251 1.16 -1.44 14.38
C GLY A 251 2.52 -2.07 14.04
N LEU A 252 2.79 -2.33 12.75
CA LEU A 252 4.04 -2.93 12.28
C LEU A 252 5.08 -1.94 11.74
N ALA A 253 4.74 -0.65 11.68
CA ALA A 253 5.58 0.39 11.09
C ALA A 253 6.91 0.54 11.82
N LYS A 254 7.94 0.97 11.09
CA LYS A 254 9.29 1.21 11.61
C LYS A 254 9.90 2.47 11.05
N LEU A 255 10.84 3.04 11.79
CA LEU A 255 11.72 4.07 11.23
C LEU A 255 12.65 3.41 10.20
N GLY A 256 12.98 4.16 9.15
CA GLY A 256 13.94 3.75 8.14
C GLY A 256 15.34 3.62 8.72
N PRO A 257 16.30 3.14 7.91
CA PRO A 257 17.66 2.99 8.36
C PRO A 257 18.28 4.35 8.73
N SER A 258 19.14 4.36 9.75
CA SER A 258 20.00 5.51 10.05
C SER A 258 20.93 5.82 8.87
N ALA A 259 21.46 7.03 8.78
CA ALA A 259 22.28 7.48 7.64
C ALA A 259 23.47 6.58 7.27
N SER A 260 23.96 5.74 8.19
CA SER A 260 25.06 4.79 7.97
C SER A 260 24.62 3.40 7.48
N GLN A 261 23.32 3.13 7.37
CA GLN A 261 22.76 1.82 7.01
C GLN A 261 21.88 1.92 5.77
N SER A 262 21.87 0.85 4.97
CA SER A 262 21.01 0.76 3.78
C SER A 262 19.65 0.10 4.06
N HIS A 263 19.53 -0.59 5.20
CA HIS A 263 18.36 -1.38 5.58
C HIS A 263 18.21 -1.46 7.11
N VAL A 264 17.03 -1.91 7.54
CA VAL A 264 16.73 -2.23 8.93
C VAL A 264 16.68 -3.75 9.06
N THR A 265 17.57 -4.34 9.86
CA THR A 265 17.51 -5.77 10.18
C THR A 265 16.45 -6.03 11.24
N THR A 266 15.44 -6.83 10.94
CA THR A 266 14.37 -7.13 11.90
C THR A 266 13.68 -8.46 11.62
N ARG A 267 12.97 -9.01 12.63
CA ARG A 267 12.12 -10.20 12.45
C ARG A 267 11.21 -10.04 11.22
N VAL A 268 10.97 -11.08 10.46
CA VAL A 268 10.04 -11.00 9.31
C VAL A 268 8.62 -10.91 9.86
N MET A 269 7.89 -9.84 9.51
CA MET A 269 6.47 -9.65 9.84
C MET A 269 5.77 -8.92 8.71
N GLY A 270 4.45 -9.01 8.69
CA GLY A 270 3.59 -8.49 7.62
C GLY A 270 2.78 -9.64 7.03
N THR A 271 2.00 -9.31 6.01
CA THR A 271 1.07 -10.29 5.41
C THR A 271 1.72 -11.07 4.28
N TYR A 272 1.62 -12.40 4.35
CA TYR A 272 2.14 -13.29 3.31
C TYR A 272 1.48 -12.99 1.95
N GLY A 273 2.26 -13.01 0.88
CA GLY A 273 1.83 -12.59 -0.47
C GLY A 273 2.11 -11.12 -0.80
N TYR A 274 2.31 -10.26 0.20
CA TYR A 274 2.65 -8.84 0.02
C TYR A 274 4.11 -8.52 0.38
N ALA A 275 4.75 -9.36 1.19
CA ALA A 275 6.13 -9.15 1.62
C ALA A 275 7.12 -9.30 0.46
N ALA A 276 8.07 -8.37 0.38
CA ALA A 276 9.11 -8.36 -0.64
C ALA A 276 10.07 -9.57 -0.48
N PRO A 277 10.55 -10.17 -1.59
CA PRO A 277 11.31 -11.42 -1.55
C PRO A 277 12.62 -11.31 -0.76
N GLU A 278 13.34 -10.19 -0.87
CA GLU A 278 14.57 -9.95 -0.10
C GLU A 278 14.30 -9.91 1.40
N TYR A 279 13.16 -9.34 1.80
CA TYR A 279 12.80 -9.20 3.20
C TYR A 279 12.43 -10.55 3.80
N VAL A 280 11.68 -11.37 3.06
CA VAL A 280 11.35 -12.74 3.46
C VAL A 280 12.61 -13.61 3.58
N ALA A 281 13.55 -13.46 2.65
CA ALA A 281 14.76 -14.28 2.60
C ALA A 281 15.81 -13.90 3.65
N THR A 282 15.95 -12.62 3.99
CA THR A 282 17.09 -12.11 4.78
C THR A 282 16.69 -11.39 6.07
N GLY A 283 15.43 -10.97 6.21
CA GLY A 283 15.01 -10.06 7.28
C GLY A 283 15.49 -8.61 7.10
N HIS A 284 16.14 -8.28 5.97
CA HIS A 284 16.52 -6.90 5.65
C HIS A 284 15.33 -6.14 5.10
N LEU A 285 14.89 -5.14 5.86
CA LEU A 285 13.75 -4.29 5.53
C LEU A 285 14.24 -2.98 4.89
N TYR A 286 13.71 -2.67 3.71
CA TYR A 286 14.00 -1.45 2.96
C TYR A 286 12.73 -0.61 2.81
N VAL A 287 12.87 0.70 2.58
CA VAL A 287 11.77 1.55 2.11
C VAL A 287 11.14 0.98 0.82
N LYS A 288 11.97 0.38 -0.03
CA LYS A 288 11.55 -0.31 -1.26
C LYS A 288 10.77 -1.61 -1.03
N SER A 289 10.75 -2.15 0.18
CA SER A 289 9.92 -3.32 0.50
C SER A 289 8.43 -2.94 0.52
N ASP A 290 8.07 -1.72 0.93
CA ASP A 290 6.70 -1.20 0.81
C ASP A 290 6.29 -0.98 -0.65
N VAL A 291 7.22 -0.58 -1.51
CA VAL A 291 6.97 -0.41 -2.95
C VAL A 291 6.56 -1.73 -3.59
N TYR A 292 7.18 -2.85 -3.16
CA TYR A 292 6.77 -4.17 -3.59
C TYR A 292 5.32 -4.47 -3.20
N GLY A 293 4.97 -4.26 -1.92
CA GLY A 293 3.59 -4.43 -1.43
C GLY A 293 2.58 -3.57 -2.20
N PHE A 294 2.95 -2.31 -2.52
CA PHE A 294 2.15 -1.44 -3.36
C PHE A 294 1.93 -2.01 -4.77
N GLY A 295 3.00 -2.57 -5.38
CA GLY A 295 2.93 -3.26 -6.65
C GLY A 295 1.95 -4.43 -6.64
N VAL A 296 1.94 -5.23 -5.57
CA VAL A 296 0.95 -6.31 -5.38
C VAL A 296 -0.47 -5.74 -5.35
N VAL A 297 -0.71 -4.69 -4.58
CA VAL A 297 -2.03 -4.04 -4.50
C VAL A 297 -2.47 -3.45 -5.86
N LEU A 298 -1.56 -2.90 -6.67
CA LEU A 298 -1.90 -2.48 -8.04
C LEU A 298 -2.42 -3.64 -8.89
N VAL A 299 -1.80 -4.82 -8.77
CA VAL A 299 -2.27 -6.03 -9.46
C VAL A 299 -3.65 -6.43 -8.95
N GLU A 300 -3.89 -6.39 -7.63
CA GLU A 300 -5.22 -6.65 -7.06
C GLU A 300 -6.28 -5.68 -7.60
N ILE A 301 -5.95 -4.39 -7.70
CA ILE A 301 -6.84 -3.35 -8.24
C ILE A 301 -7.18 -3.63 -9.72
N LEU A 302 -6.20 -4.03 -10.54
CA LEU A 302 -6.42 -4.32 -11.96
C LEU A 302 -7.24 -5.59 -12.19
N THR A 303 -6.98 -6.62 -11.40
CA THR A 303 -7.50 -7.99 -11.65
C THR A 303 -8.72 -8.34 -10.81
N GLY A 304 -8.94 -7.67 -9.68
CA GLY A 304 -9.94 -8.07 -8.70
C GLY A 304 -9.63 -9.40 -8.02
N LEU A 305 -8.36 -9.85 -8.05
CA LEU A 305 -7.91 -11.12 -7.49
C LEU A 305 -7.09 -10.90 -6.22
N ARG A 306 -7.30 -11.75 -5.20
CA ARG A 306 -6.52 -11.76 -3.95
C ARG A 306 -5.06 -12.11 -4.21
N ALA A 307 -4.13 -11.47 -3.48
CA ALA A 307 -2.70 -11.76 -3.51
C ALA A 307 -2.38 -13.22 -3.16
N LEU A 308 -3.11 -13.79 -2.20
CA LEU A 308 -3.05 -15.21 -1.84
C LEU A 308 -4.45 -15.83 -1.88
N ASP A 309 -4.60 -16.95 -2.59
CA ASP A 309 -5.86 -17.67 -2.68
C ASP A 309 -5.62 -19.18 -2.84
N THR A 310 -5.86 -19.92 -1.76
CA THR A 310 -5.69 -21.39 -1.72
C THR A 310 -6.79 -22.15 -2.46
N ASN A 311 -7.84 -21.47 -2.93
CA ASN A 311 -8.88 -22.08 -3.75
C ASN A 311 -8.50 -22.11 -5.24
N ARG A 312 -7.42 -21.43 -5.64
CA ARG A 312 -6.90 -21.49 -7.01
C ARG A 312 -6.14 -22.81 -7.25
N PRO A 313 -5.98 -23.24 -8.51
CA PRO A 313 -5.14 -24.39 -8.82
C PRO A 313 -3.70 -24.23 -8.30
N SER A 314 -3.05 -25.36 -7.99
CA SER A 314 -1.64 -25.41 -7.60
C SER A 314 -0.76 -24.61 -8.56
N GLY A 315 0.17 -23.83 -8.00
CA GLY A 315 1.01 -22.89 -8.76
C GLY A 315 0.35 -21.55 -9.10
N ARG A 316 -0.91 -21.33 -8.69
CA ARG A 316 -1.62 -20.04 -8.83
C ARG A 316 -2.06 -19.41 -7.50
N HIS A 317 -1.65 -20.00 -6.37
CA HIS A 317 -1.99 -19.49 -5.05
C HIS A 317 -1.43 -18.10 -4.81
N ASN A 318 -0.14 -17.89 -5.13
CA ASN A 318 0.49 -16.57 -5.13
C ASN A 318 0.15 -15.85 -6.43
N LEU A 319 -0.49 -14.69 -6.32
CA LEU A 319 -0.93 -13.90 -7.46
C LEU A 319 0.25 -13.41 -8.31
N VAL A 320 1.30 -12.90 -7.66
CA VAL A 320 2.45 -12.30 -8.34
C VAL A 320 3.16 -13.32 -9.22
N ASP A 321 3.47 -14.49 -8.66
CA ASP A 321 4.18 -15.57 -9.36
C ASP A 321 3.41 -16.03 -10.60
N TRP A 322 2.09 -16.10 -10.49
CA TRP A 322 1.22 -16.55 -11.58
C TRP A 322 0.99 -15.48 -12.66
N ILE A 323 0.77 -14.22 -12.26
CA ILE A 323 0.23 -13.19 -13.14
C ILE A 323 1.32 -12.44 -13.92
N LYS A 324 2.58 -12.49 -13.47
CA LYS A 324 3.69 -11.72 -14.03
C LYS A 324 3.80 -11.82 -15.57
N PRO A 325 3.70 -13.01 -16.21
CA PRO A 325 3.76 -13.13 -17.67
C PRO A 325 2.62 -12.43 -18.43
N PHE A 326 1.48 -12.20 -17.79
CA PHE A 326 0.31 -11.55 -18.38
C PHE A 326 0.43 -10.03 -18.34
N LEU A 327 1.14 -9.48 -17.34
CA LEU A 327 1.31 -8.04 -17.17
C LEU A 327 2.20 -7.42 -18.26
N TYR A 328 3.14 -8.19 -18.85
CA TYR A 328 4.04 -7.72 -19.90
C TYR A 328 3.37 -7.56 -21.27
N ASP A 329 2.30 -8.31 -21.56
CA ASP A 329 1.65 -8.30 -22.87
C ASP A 329 0.24 -7.70 -22.78
N LYS A 330 0.00 -6.64 -23.58
CA LYS A 330 -1.27 -5.91 -23.57
C LYS A 330 -2.49 -6.78 -23.92
N ARG A 331 -2.34 -7.80 -24.77
CA ARG A 331 -3.43 -8.71 -25.13
C ARG A 331 -3.69 -9.69 -23.99
N LYS A 332 -2.63 -10.26 -23.40
CA LYS A 332 -2.75 -11.16 -22.24
C LYS A 332 -3.33 -10.45 -21.01
N LEU A 333 -2.95 -9.19 -20.78
CA LEU A 333 -3.51 -8.36 -19.70
C LEU A 333 -5.03 -8.29 -19.76
N LYS A 334 -5.62 -8.12 -20.96
CA LYS A 334 -7.09 -8.05 -21.10
C LYS A 334 -7.80 -9.30 -20.56
N ASN A 335 -7.15 -10.48 -20.62
CA ASN A 335 -7.74 -11.73 -20.18
C ASN A 335 -7.77 -11.91 -18.66
N ILE A 336 -7.03 -11.06 -17.93
CA ILE A 336 -6.91 -11.12 -16.47
C ILE A 336 -7.45 -9.87 -15.77
N MET A 337 -7.88 -8.87 -16.55
CA MET A 337 -8.57 -7.70 -15.98
C MET A 337 -9.83 -8.13 -15.26
N ASP A 338 -10.18 -7.41 -14.20
CA ASP A 338 -11.39 -7.69 -13.44
C ASP A 338 -12.62 -7.71 -14.34
N SER A 339 -13.24 -8.89 -14.46
CA SER A 339 -14.42 -9.09 -15.30
C SER A 339 -15.59 -8.16 -14.95
N ARG A 340 -15.68 -7.72 -13.69
CA ARG A 340 -16.72 -6.79 -13.21
C ARG A 340 -16.55 -5.36 -13.71
N LEU A 341 -15.41 -5.03 -14.33
CA LEU A 341 -15.24 -3.78 -15.06
C LEU A 341 -15.96 -3.80 -16.42
N GLU A 342 -16.37 -4.98 -16.92
CA GLU A 342 -17.11 -5.11 -18.19
C GLU A 342 -16.42 -4.44 -19.39
N GLY A 343 -15.08 -4.40 -19.39
CA GLY A 343 -14.31 -3.70 -20.42
C GLY A 343 -14.33 -2.16 -20.34
N LYS A 344 -15.00 -1.57 -19.34
CA LYS A 344 -15.11 -0.12 -19.09
C LYS A 344 -13.83 0.40 -18.43
N TYR A 345 -12.73 0.36 -19.16
CA TYR A 345 -11.45 0.96 -18.76
C TYR A 345 -10.60 1.33 -19.98
N PRO A 346 -9.79 2.40 -19.92
CA PRO A 346 -8.88 2.75 -21.01
C PRO A 346 -7.74 1.73 -21.12
N SER A 347 -7.76 0.88 -22.15
CA SER A 347 -6.77 -0.20 -22.33
C SER A 347 -5.31 0.28 -22.34
N LYS A 348 -5.04 1.52 -22.76
CA LYS A 348 -3.68 2.10 -22.70
C LYS A 348 -3.27 2.46 -21.27
N ALA A 349 -4.20 2.97 -20.46
CA ALA A 349 -3.96 3.29 -19.06
C ALA A 349 -3.76 2.01 -18.24
N ALA A 350 -4.65 1.03 -18.39
CA ALA A 350 -4.52 -0.27 -17.74
C ALA A 350 -3.17 -0.93 -18.02
N PHE A 351 -2.70 -0.89 -19.28
CA PHE A 351 -1.38 -1.41 -19.61
C PHE A 351 -0.23 -0.62 -18.96
N ARG A 352 -0.31 0.71 -18.91
CA ARG A 352 0.71 1.52 -18.20
C ARG A 352 0.74 1.25 -16.70
N ILE A 353 -0.41 1.08 -16.06
CA ILE A 353 -0.48 0.70 -14.63
C ILE A 353 0.08 -0.71 -14.42
N ALA A 354 -0.18 -1.65 -15.33
CA ALA A 354 0.42 -2.99 -15.26
C ALA A 354 1.95 -2.96 -15.37
N GLN A 355 2.51 -2.10 -16.25
CA GLN A 355 3.97 -1.90 -16.34
C GLN A 355 4.54 -1.25 -15.07
N LEU A 356 3.82 -0.28 -14.49
CA LEU A 356 4.21 0.31 -13.21
C LEU A 356 4.20 -0.75 -12.09
N ALA A 357 3.18 -1.60 -12.05
CA ALA A 357 3.08 -2.69 -11.09
C ALA A 357 4.27 -3.65 -11.22
N ILE A 358 4.64 -4.06 -12.46
CA ILE A 358 5.84 -4.87 -12.74
C ILE A 358 7.10 -4.24 -12.13
N ASN A 359 7.32 -2.95 -12.39
CA ASN A 359 8.50 -2.25 -11.87
C ASN A 359 8.51 -2.22 -10.33
N CYS A 360 7.33 -2.09 -9.71
CA CYS A 360 7.20 -2.12 -8.26
C CYS A 360 7.50 -3.49 -7.65
N ILE A 361 7.12 -4.59 -8.33
CA ILE A 361 7.34 -5.98 -7.88
C ILE A 361 8.67 -6.58 -8.37
N GLU A 362 9.63 -5.75 -8.79
CA GLU A 362 10.97 -6.23 -9.16
C GLU A 362 11.64 -6.95 -7.98
N SER A 363 12.35 -8.03 -8.27
CA SER A 363 12.98 -8.86 -7.21
C SER A 363 14.08 -8.07 -6.50
N GLU A 364 14.84 -7.28 -7.25
CA GLU A 364 15.93 -6.47 -6.73
C GLU A 364 15.40 -5.08 -6.28
N PRO A 365 15.53 -4.70 -4.99
CA PRO A 365 14.96 -3.47 -4.45
C PRO A 365 15.40 -2.20 -5.17
N LYS A 366 16.65 -2.15 -5.67
CA LYS A 366 17.22 -0.98 -6.35
C LYS A 366 16.55 -0.69 -7.70
N ASN A 367 15.92 -1.69 -8.31
CA ASN A 367 15.24 -1.55 -9.60
C ASN A 367 13.79 -1.08 -9.43
N ARG A 368 13.25 -1.11 -8.20
CA ARG A 368 11.91 -0.60 -7.91
C ARG A 368 11.92 0.93 -7.96
N PRO A 369 10.86 1.59 -8.44
CA PRO A 369 10.73 3.06 -8.37
C PRO A 369 10.61 3.53 -6.92
N SER A 370 10.79 4.81 -6.66
CA SER A 370 10.38 5.46 -5.41
C SER A 370 8.87 5.69 -5.42
N MET A 371 8.24 5.81 -4.25
CA MET A 371 6.80 6.11 -4.21
C MET A 371 6.46 7.49 -4.79
N LYS A 372 7.40 8.44 -4.77
CA LYS A 372 7.27 9.71 -5.48
C LYS A 372 7.10 9.51 -6.99
N GLU A 373 7.98 8.72 -7.62
CA GLU A 373 7.90 8.40 -9.05
C GLU A 373 6.62 7.60 -9.39
N VAL A 374 6.16 6.74 -8.47
CA VAL A 374 4.90 6.01 -8.59
C VAL A 374 3.71 6.98 -8.63
N VAL A 375 3.63 7.93 -7.70
CA VAL A 375 2.59 8.97 -7.66
C VAL A 375 2.57 9.76 -8.96
N GLU A 376 3.71 10.33 -9.36
CA GLU A 376 3.84 11.12 -10.59
C GLU A 376 3.41 10.31 -11.84
N THR A 377 3.71 9.01 -11.86
CA THR A 377 3.32 8.13 -12.96
C THR A 377 1.82 7.90 -13.00
N LEU A 378 1.18 7.62 -11.85
CA LEU A 378 -0.27 7.40 -11.79
C LEU A 378 -1.06 8.67 -12.11
N GLU A 379 -0.66 9.83 -11.58
CA GLU A 379 -1.29 11.13 -11.88
C GLU A 379 -1.16 11.49 -13.36
N ARG A 380 -0.01 11.21 -13.97
CA ARG A 380 0.17 11.37 -15.43
C ARG A 380 -0.72 10.43 -16.23
N ILE A 381 -1.02 9.23 -15.73
CA ILE A 381 -1.95 8.30 -16.39
C ILE A 381 -3.38 8.84 -16.29
N GLU A 382 -3.79 9.35 -15.13
CA GLU A 382 -5.09 9.98 -14.89
C GLU A 382 -5.31 11.19 -15.81
N ALA A 383 -4.40 12.17 -15.78
CA ALA A 383 -4.50 13.39 -16.59
C ALA A 383 -4.53 13.12 -18.11
N ASN A 384 -3.91 12.04 -18.57
CA ASN A 384 -3.94 11.63 -19.98
C ASN A 384 -5.25 10.93 -20.39
N ASN A 385 -6.02 10.42 -19.43
CA ASN A 385 -7.32 9.79 -19.69
C ASN A 385 -8.46 10.81 -19.73
N GLU A 386 -8.34 11.92 -19.00
CA GLU A 386 -9.36 12.98 -18.96
C GLU A 386 -9.37 13.87 -20.21
N ARG A 387 -8.27 13.92 -20.98
CA ARG A 387 -8.23 14.69 -22.23
C ARG A 387 -9.05 13.98 -23.31
N PRO A 388 -10.17 14.57 -23.79
CA PRO A 388 -10.85 14.07 -24.96
C PRO A 388 -9.86 14.09 -26.12
N ARG A 389 -9.81 13.03 -26.92
CA ARG A 389 -9.08 13.10 -28.18
C ARG A 389 -9.76 14.14 -29.04
N GLU A 390 -9.12 15.29 -29.25
CA GLU A 390 -9.53 16.18 -30.32
C GLU A 390 -9.62 15.36 -31.62
N PRO A 391 -10.76 15.39 -32.32
CA PRO A 391 -10.86 14.69 -33.59
C PRO A 391 -9.78 15.26 -34.51
N ARG A 392 -8.84 14.39 -34.92
CA ARG A 392 -7.89 14.71 -35.97
C ARG A 392 -8.69 15.10 -37.20
N VAL A 393 -8.78 16.39 -37.48
CA VAL A 393 -9.29 16.90 -38.75
C VAL A 393 -8.37 16.34 -39.82
N ARG A 394 -8.79 15.26 -40.48
CA ARG A 394 -8.19 14.81 -41.73
C ARG A 394 -8.44 15.94 -42.71
N SER A 395 -7.40 16.70 -43.03
CA SER A 395 -7.40 17.55 -44.21
C SER A 395 -7.52 16.63 -45.43
N ASN A 396 -8.76 16.44 -45.89
CA ASN A 396 -9.01 15.87 -47.20
C ASN A 396 -8.44 16.84 -48.23
N ARG A 397 -7.23 16.56 -48.72
CA ARG A 397 -6.82 17.07 -50.03
C ARG A 397 -7.65 16.32 -51.07
N PRO A 398 -8.44 17.00 -51.91
CA PRO A 398 -9.15 16.32 -52.99
C PRO A 398 -8.13 15.91 -54.06
N THR A 399 -7.99 14.60 -54.26
CA THR A 399 -7.36 14.02 -55.46
C THR A 399 -8.32 14.18 -56.63
N ILE A 400 -7.98 15.08 -57.55
CA ILE A 400 -8.67 15.23 -58.83
C ILE A 400 -8.28 14.04 -59.71
N HIS A 401 -9.18 13.06 -59.83
CA HIS A 401 -9.16 12.08 -60.90
C HIS A 401 -10.00 12.62 -62.07
N HIS A 402 -9.34 13.04 -63.15
CA HIS A 402 -10.00 13.22 -64.44
C HIS A 402 -9.82 11.94 -65.28
N HIS A 403 -10.92 11.24 -65.52
CA HIS A 403 -11.02 10.18 -66.51
C HIS A 403 -12.09 10.56 -67.55
N GLY A 404 -11.63 10.75 -68.78
CA GLY A 404 -12.29 10.42 -70.05
C GLY A 404 -13.62 11.07 -70.42
N GLN A 405 -13.61 11.92 -71.45
CA GLN A 405 -14.65 11.91 -72.48
C GLN A 405 -14.04 12.26 -73.85
N GLN A 406 -14.18 11.33 -74.80
CA GLN A 406 -13.88 11.49 -76.22
C GLN A 406 -15.03 12.23 -76.92
N THR A 407 -14.71 13.19 -77.80
CA THR A 407 -15.55 13.58 -78.95
C THR A 407 -14.67 13.99 -80.14
N LEU A 408 -15.23 13.78 -81.33
CA LEU A 408 -14.63 13.64 -82.67
C LEU A 408 -14.29 14.95 -83.42
N GLN A 409 -13.38 14.81 -84.42
CA GLN A 409 -13.13 15.66 -85.63
C GLN A 409 -12.44 17.01 -85.36
N HIS A 410 -11.49 17.55 -86.16
CA HIS A 410 -11.26 17.50 -87.60
C HIS A 410 -9.84 18.06 -87.96
N ARG A 411 -9.22 17.52 -89.02
CA ARG A 411 -8.24 18.12 -89.97
C ARG A 411 -6.78 18.47 -89.55
N SER A 412 -5.84 17.82 -90.25
CA SER A 412 -4.41 18.14 -90.45
C SER A 412 -4.20 19.37 -91.37
N PRO A 413 -2.97 19.92 -91.59
CA PRO A 413 -1.93 19.24 -92.39
C PRO A 413 -0.40 19.57 -92.15
N LEU A 414 0.46 18.65 -92.64
CA LEU A 414 1.85 18.79 -93.18
C LEU A 414 3.04 19.01 -92.18
N HIS A 415 3.89 18.00 -91.93
CA HIS A 415 5.17 17.59 -92.59
C HIS A 415 6.42 18.44 -92.22
N PRO A 416 7.68 17.93 -92.23
CA PRO A 416 8.13 16.60 -92.70
C PRO A 416 9.12 15.84 -91.76
N ARG A 417 9.33 14.59 -92.17
CA ARG A 417 10.28 13.55 -91.74
C ARG A 417 11.75 13.98 -91.66
N GLN A 418 12.49 13.32 -90.76
CA GLN A 418 13.80 12.75 -91.10
C GLN A 418 13.88 11.31 -90.59
N ASP A 419 14.19 10.42 -91.53
CA ASP A 419 14.47 8.99 -91.39
C ASP A 419 15.92 8.75 -90.95
N ALA A 420 16.16 7.69 -90.17
CA ALA A 420 17.25 6.71 -90.32
C ALA A 420 17.22 5.76 -89.10
N HIS A 421 16.87 4.47 -89.26
CA HIS A 421 17.82 3.35 -89.42
C HIS A 421 18.94 3.34 -88.35
N ARG A 422 19.27 2.27 -87.62
CA ARG A 422 19.17 0.83 -87.82
C ARG A 422 19.62 0.19 -86.47
N ALA A 423 18.94 -0.82 -85.95
CA ALA A 423 19.36 -2.23 -85.97
C ALA A 423 20.41 -2.68 -84.92
N TYR A 424 19.93 -3.59 -84.04
CA TYR A 424 20.52 -4.89 -83.65
C TYR A 424 21.84 -4.97 -82.86
N GLN A 425 21.77 -5.49 -81.62
CA GLN A 425 22.27 -6.79 -81.12
C GLN A 425 22.21 -6.79 -79.57
N GLN A 426 21.48 -7.67 -78.87
CA GLN A 426 21.88 -9.02 -78.41
C GLN A 426 23.32 -9.06 -77.85
N ALA A 427 23.66 -9.65 -76.71
CA ALA A 427 22.96 -10.42 -75.69
C ALA A 427 23.92 -10.60 -74.49
N SER A 428 23.35 -10.77 -73.29
CA SER A 428 23.68 -11.78 -72.27
C SER A 428 25.10 -12.00 -71.69
N LEU A 429 25.11 -12.09 -70.34
CA LEU A 429 25.80 -13.05 -69.44
C LEU A 429 27.08 -12.65 -68.67
N VAL A 430 26.93 -12.73 -67.34
CA VAL A 430 27.83 -13.34 -66.32
C VAL A 430 29.03 -12.50 -65.83
N ARG A 431 28.92 -11.97 -64.59
CA ARG A 431 29.43 -12.64 -63.37
C ARG A 431 28.80 -12.07 -62.12
#